data_AF-A0A975H184-F1
#
_entry.id   AF-A0A975H184-F1
#
_cell.length_a   1.000
_cell.length_b   1.000
_cell.length_c   1.000
_cell.angle_alpha   90.00
_cell.angle_beta   90.00
_cell.angle_gamma   90.00
#
_symmetry.space_group_name_H-M   'P 1'
#
loop_
_entity.id
_entity.type
_entity.pdbx_description
1 polymer ?
#
loop_
_entity_poly.entity_id
_entity_poly.type
_entity_poly.pdbx_seq_one_letter_code
_entity_poly.pdbx_strand_id
1 'polypeptide(L)'
;MFVNQLKQAIEDEYRSYYFYKSMYDQTNNQLWRDFIQHVYEDEKSHYEMLQQLYYMMTGTFVQNPRKPVACHDLKECARRALVDELEAVEHYKIMLLSIPFQQAYNPIFIAMHDEMEHAIRMSTIYNGLGG
;
A
#
# COMPACT_ATOMS: atom_id res chain seq x y z
N MET A 1 9.31 9.08 -16.93
CA MET A 1 9.64 7.89 -16.10
C MET A 1 8.99 7.99 -14.73
N PHE A 2 9.31 9.02 -13.91
CA PHE A 2 8.71 9.20 -12.58
C PHE A 2 7.17 9.31 -12.59
N VAL A 3 6.58 10.12 -13.48
CA VAL A 3 5.10 10.27 -13.58
C VAL A 3 4.39 8.93 -13.84
N ASN A 4 5.00 8.02 -14.60
CA ASN A 4 4.41 6.71 -14.86
C ASN A 4 4.50 5.80 -13.63
N GLN A 5 5.62 5.84 -12.91
CA GLN A 5 5.78 5.13 -11.63
C GLN A 5 4.79 5.67 -10.60
N LEU A 6 4.65 6.99 -10.50
CA LEU A 6 3.67 7.62 -9.62
C LEU A 6 2.23 7.22 -9.96
N LYS A 7 1.89 7.17 -11.25
CA LYS A 7 0.58 6.67 -11.68
C LYS A 7 0.36 5.21 -11.25
N GLN A 8 1.37 4.37 -11.45
CA GLN A 8 1.31 2.97 -11.04
C GLN A 8 1.13 2.84 -9.52
N ALA A 9 1.95 3.54 -8.73
CA ALA A 9 1.83 3.59 -7.28
C ALA A 9 0.41 3.97 -6.84
N ILE A 10 -0.19 5.02 -7.42
CA ILE A 10 -1.59 5.40 -7.12
C ILE A 10 -2.59 4.28 -7.41
N GLU A 11 -2.43 3.57 -8.53
CA GLU A 11 -3.30 2.43 -8.86
C GLU A 11 -3.08 1.25 -7.91
N ASP A 12 -1.85 1.07 -7.44
CA ASP A 12 -1.44 0.00 -6.53
C ASP A 12 -1.98 0.29 -5.11
N GLU A 13 -1.79 1.49 -4.58
CA GLU A 13 -2.33 1.95 -3.28
C GLU A 13 -3.86 1.81 -3.20
N TYR A 14 -4.55 2.21 -4.28
CA TYR A 14 -5.99 2.03 -4.34
C TYR A 14 -6.37 0.55 -4.24
N ARG A 15 -5.62 -0.34 -4.91
CA ARG A 15 -5.88 -1.78 -4.82
C ARG A 15 -5.59 -2.29 -3.43
N SER A 16 -4.46 -1.94 -2.83
CA SER A 16 -4.08 -2.36 -1.48
C SER A 16 -5.14 -1.96 -0.44
N TYR A 17 -5.62 -0.72 -0.48
CA TYR A 17 -6.71 -0.26 0.39
C TYR A 17 -7.91 -1.21 0.40
N TYR A 18 -8.44 -1.56 -0.78
CA TYR A 18 -9.59 -2.46 -0.87
C TYR A 18 -9.24 -3.91 -0.55
N PHE A 19 -8.02 -4.35 -0.85
CA PHE A 19 -7.55 -5.70 -0.52
C PHE A 19 -7.47 -5.89 0.99
N TYR A 20 -6.80 -4.99 1.71
CA TYR A 20 -6.69 -5.04 3.17
C TYR A 20 -8.04 -4.87 3.86
N LYS A 21 -8.91 -4.00 3.33
CA LYS A 21 -10.28 -3.92 3.83
C LYS A 21 -11.02 -5.25 3.72
N SER A 22 -10.79 -6.02 2.66
CA SER A 22 -11.37 -7.37 2.53
C SER A 22 -10.70 -8.41 3.44
N MET A 23 -9.40 -8.26 3.76
CA MET A 23 -8.71 -9.10 4.75
C MET A 23 -9.25 -8.88 6.16
N TYR A 24 -9.61 -7.64 6.50
CA TYR A 24 -10.17 -7.28 7.80
C TYR A 24 -11.43 -8.09 8.11
N ASP A 25 -12.26 -8.35 7.10
CA ASP A 25 -13.49 -9.13 7.22
C ASP A 25 -13.24 -10.64 7.39
N GLN A 26 -12.00 -11.12 7.18
CA GLN A 26 -11.64 -12.55 7.31
C GLN A 26 -11.27 -12.97 8.75
N THR A 27 -11.32 -12.06 9.73
CA THR A 27 -10.91 -12.38 11.10
C THR A 27 -11.71 -11.64 12.15
N ASN A 28 -11.93 -12.32 13.27
CA ASN A 28 -12.49 -11.73 14.49
C ASN A 28 -11.42 -11.49 15.57
N ASN A 29 -10.16 -11.86 15.31
CA ASN A 29 -9.07 -11.63 16.24
C ASN A 29 -8.74 -10.12 16.28
N GLN A 30 -8.81 -9.52 17.47
CA GLN A 30 -8.64 -8.08 17.63
C GLN A 30 -7.25 -7.60 17.18
N LEU A 31 -6.18 -8.30 17.52
CA LEU A 31 -4.82 -7.92 17.13
C LEU A 31 -4.68 -7.89 15.59
N TRP A 32 -5.21 -8.92 14.91
CA TRP A 32 -5.19 -8.96 13.45
C TRP A 32 -6.04 -7.85 12.83
N ARG A 33 -7.21 -7.57 13.40
CA ARG A 33 -8.05 -6.45 12.93
C ARG A 33 -7.34 -5.10 13.10
N ASP A 34 -6.68 -4.88 14.22
CA ASP A 34 -5.95 -3.62 14.48
C ASP A 34 -4.79 -3.45 13.49
N PHE A 35 -4.03 -4.52 13.22
CA PHE A 35 -2.95 -4.49 12.22
C PHE A 35 -3.47 -4.21 10.82
N ILE A 36 -4.51 -4.93 10.39
CA ILE A 36 -5.07 -4.77 9.04
C ILE A 36 -5.75 -3.39 8.88
N GLN A 37 -6.39 -2.90 9.95
CA GLN A 37 -7.02 -1.59 9.94
C GLN A 37 -6.02 -0.47 9.77
N HIS A 38 -4.94 -0.49 10.53
CA HIS A 38 -3.87 0.48 10.40
C HIS A 38 -3.35 0.51 8.96
N VAL A 39 -3.01 -0.66 8.40
CA VAL A 39 -2.51 -0.77 7.03
C VAL A 39 -3.48 -0.15 6.03
N TYR A 40 -4.77 -0.52 6.01
CA TYR A 40 -5.68 0.08 5.01
C TYR A 40 -5.93 1.58 5.23
N GLU A 41 -5.80 2.10 6.45
CA GLU A 41 -5.91 3.54 6.70
C GLU A 41 -4.69 4.29 6.13
N ASP A 42 -3.52 3.68 6.19
CA ASP A 42 -2.29 4.20 5.60
C ASP A 42 -2.34 4.13 4.07
N GLU A 43 -2.74 3.01 3.46
CA GLU A 43 -2.88 2.90 2.00
C GLU A 43 -3.85 3.92 1.40
N LYS A 44 -4.92 4.23 2.15
CA LYS A 44 -5.84 5.29 1.76
C LYS A 44 -5.13 6.65 1.77
N SER A 45 -4.33 6.91 2.80
CA SER A 45 -3.55 8.14 2.95
C SER A 45 -2.46 8.23 1.87
N HIS A 46 -1.76 7.13 1.56
CA HIS A 46 -0.80 7.02 0.46
C HIS A 46 -1.47 7.38 -0.86
N TYR A 47 -2.58 6.73 -1.20
CA TYR A 47 -3.37 7.03 -2.40
C TYR A 47 -3.69 8.53 -2.52
N GLU A 48 -4.20 9.15 -1.44
CA GLU A 48 -4.58 10.55 -1.43
C GLU A 48 -3.37 11.48 -1.60
N MET A 49 -2.26 11.22 -0.90
CA MET A 49 -1.02 12.01 -1.02
C MET A 49 -0.41 11.90 -2.42
N LEU A 50 -0.36 10.70 -2.99
CA LEU A 50 0.20 10.47 -4.31
C LEU A 50 -0.69 11.06 -5.42
N GLN A 51 -2.02 11.05 -5.25
CA GLN A 51 -2.94 11.77 -6.14
C GLN A 51 -2.68 13.28 -6.15
N GLN A 52 -2.44 13.89 -4.99
CA GLN A 52 -2.05 15.31 -4.93
C GLN A 52 -0.72 15.54 -5.63
N LEU A 53 0.26 14.67 -5.41
CA LEU A 53 1.55 14.76 -6.07
C LEU A 53 1.43 14.65 -7.60
N TYR A 54 0.60 13.73 -8.09
CA TYR A 54 0.35 13.54 -9.51
C TYR A 54 -0.37 14.75 -10.13
N TYR A 55 -1.31 15.34 -9.41
CA TYR A 55 -1.97 16.58 -9.81
C TYR A 55 -0.99 17.73 -9.92
N MET A 56 -0.09 17.91 -8.95
CA MET A 56 0.96 18.94 -9.02
C MET A 56 1.85 18.80 -10.27
N MET A 57 2.12 17.57 -10.71
CA MET A 57 2.97 17.31 -11.87
C MET A 57 2.25 17.41 -13.21
N THR A 58 0.96 17.09 -13.26
CA THR A 58 0.24 16.85 -14.52
C THR A 58 -1.00 17.72 -14.73
N GLY A 59 -1.50 18.36 -13.66
CA GLY A 59 -2.78 19.08 -13.66
C GLY A 59 -4.02 18.19 -13.68
N THR A 60 -3.86 16.86 -13.51
CA THR A 60 -4.97 15.90 -13.52
C THR A 60 -4.83 14.89 -12.38
N PHE A 61 -5.92 14.19 -12.04
CA PHE A 61 -5.88 13.05 -11.11
C PHE A 61 -5.96 11.73 -11.89
N VAL A 62 -5.35 10.66 -11.37
CA VAL A 62 -5.55 9.32 -11.89
C VAL A 62 -7.00 8.91 -11.64
N GLN A 63 -7.71 8.53 -12.71
CA GLN A 63 -9.14 8.22 -12.69
C GLN A 63 -9.39 6.72 -12.77
N ASN A 64 -10.46 6.28 -12.11
CA ASN A 64 -11.02 4.93 -12.19
C ASN A 64 -10.01 3.78 -11.98
N PRO A 65 -9.22 3.76 -10.89
CA PRO A 65 -8.42 2.58 -10.58
C PRO A 65 -9.34 1.37 -10.36
N ARG A 66 -8.87 0.19 -10.74
CA ARG A 66 -9.66 -1.04 -10.61
C ARG A 66 -9.53 -1.60 -9.20
N LYS A 67 -10.62 -2.13 -8.67
CA LYS A 67 -10.60 -2.88 -7.39
C LYS A 67 -9.91 -4.24 -7.57
N PRO A 68 -9.23 -4.75 -6.54
CA PRO A 68 -8.62 -6.08 -6.56
C PRO A 68 -9.67 -7.18 -6.43
N VAL A 69 -9.23 -8.42 -6.60
CA VAL A 69 -9.98 -9.58 -6.11
C VAL A 69 -9.95 -9.58 -4.58
N ALA A 70 -11.09 -9.82 -3.94
CA ALA A 70 -11.18 -9.85 -2.48
C ALA A 70 -10.39 -11.02 -1.87
N CYS A 71 -9.95 -10.83 -0.64
CA CYS A 71 -9.34 -11.89 0.16
C CYS A 71 -10.38 -12.96 0.56
N HIS A 72 -9.99 -14.23 0.46
CA HIS A 72 -10.82 -15.38 0.87
C HIS A 72 -10.17 -16.29 1.90
N ASP A 73 -8.83 -16.35 1.95
CA ASP A 73 -8.07 -17.11 2.94
C ASP A 73 -7.05 -16.17 3.58
N LEU A 74 -7.25 -15.84 4.85
CA LEU A 74 -6.47 -14.80 5.51
C LEU A 74 -4.96 -15.12 5.52
N LYS A 75 -4.59 -16.40 5.69
CA LYS A 75 -3.19 -16.79 5.77
C LYS A 75 -2.50 -16.62 4.43
N GLU A 76 -3.10 -17.11 3.35
CA GLU A 76 -2.57 -16.93 2.01
C GLU A 76 -2.59 -15.46 1.57
N CYS A 77 -3.63 -14.70 1.94
CA CYS A 77 -3.66 -13.27 1.69
C CYS A 77 -2.54 -12.53 2.44
N ALA A 78 -2.28 -12.85 3.71
CA ALA A 78 -1.18 -12.26 4.48
C ALA A 78 0.19 -12.63 3.88
N ARG A 79 0.34 -13.86 3.37
CA ARG A 79 1.56 -14.28 2.66
C ARG A 79 1.80 -13.46 1.40
N ARG A 80 0.73 -13.24 0.61
CA ARG A 80 0.79 -12.44 -0.62
C ARG A 80 1.06 -10.96 -0.31
N ALA A 81 0.29 -10.39 0.62
CA ALA A 81 0.46 -9.04 1.13
C ALA A 81 1.90 -8.78 1.57
N LEU A 82 2.49 -9.68 2.38
CA LEU A 82 3.89 -9.57 2.79
C LEU A 82 4.86 -9.40 1.60
N VAL A 83 4.68 -10.17 0.53
CA VAL A 83 5.54 -10.07 -0.65
C VAL A 83 5.28 -8.77 -1.41
N ASP A 84 4.00 -8.43 -1.60
CA ASP A 84 3.58 -7.21 -2.31
C ASP A 84 4.12 -5.95 -1.60
N GLU A 85 4.09 -5.92 -0.25
CA GLU A 85 4.66 -4.82 0.56
C GLU A 85 6.17 -4.68 0.40
N LEU A 86 6.90 -5.81 0.42
CA LEU A 86 8.35 -5.79 0.21
C LEU A 86 8.72 -5.30 -1.20
N GLU A 87 7.91 -5.64 -2.21
CA GLU A 87 8.07 -5.11 -3.57
C GLU A 87 7.76 -3.61 -3.64
N ALA A 88 6.74 -3.14 -2.91
CA ALA A 88 6.40 -1.72 -2.82
C ALA A 88 7.51 -0.90 -2.16
N VAL A 89 8.17 -1.41 -1.11
CA VAL A 89 9.36 -0.78 -0.51
C VAL A 89 10.46 -0.56 -1.55
N GLU A 90 10.76 -1.57 -2.36
CA GLU A 90 11.78 -1.47 -3.42
C GLU A 90 11.37 -0.47 -4.51
N HIS A 91 10.09 -0.44 -4.86
CA HIS A 91 9.54 0.53 -5.81
C HIS A 91 9.66 1.97 -5.29
N TYR A 92 9.18 2.24 -4.08
CA TYR A 92 9.25 3.57 -3.49
C TYR A 92 10.67 4.03 -3.22
N LYS A 93 11.60 3.11 -2.89
CA LYS A 93 13.03 3.45 -2.81
C LYS A 93 13.58 3.98 -4.13
N ILE A 94 13.24 3.34 -5.26
CA ILE A 94 13.64 3.82 -6.59
C ILE A 94 13.01 5.19 -6.89
N MET A 95 11.73 5.37 -6.56
CA MET A 95 11.06 6.67 -6.71
C MET A 95 11.73 7.76 -5.86
N LEU A 96 12.05 7.46 -4.59
CA LEU A 96 12.68 8.40 -3.66
C LEU A 96 14.03 8.90 -4.19
N LEU A 97 14.84 8.00 -4.75
CA LEU A 97 16.14 8.31 -5.33
C LEU A 97 16.06 9.05 -6.68
N SER A 98 14.86 9.13 -7.27
CA SER A 98 14.62 9.76 -8.57
C SER A 98 13.60 10.90 -8.52
N ILE A 99 13.31 11.45 -7.32
CA ILE A 99 12.35 12.53 -7.16
C ILE A 99 12.73 13.75 -8.01
N PRO A 100 11.78 14.31 -8.79
CA PRO A 100 12.08 15.44 -9.66
C PRO A 100 11.99 16.81 -8.95
N PHE A 101 11.42 16.87 -7.75
CA PHE A 101 11.25 18.09 -6.96
C PHE A 101 11.04 17.80 -5.47
N GLN A 102 11.32 18.79 -4.63
CA GLN A 102 11.38 18.63 -3.17
C GLN A 102 10.05 18.18 -2.54
N GLN A 103 8.92 18.68 -3.04
CA GLN A 103 7.59 18.35 -2.50
C GLN A 103 7.22 16.88 -2.71
N ALA A 104 7.91 16.15 -3.60
CA ALA A 104 7.74 14.72 -3.79
C ALA A 104 8.43 13.88 -2.70
N TYR A 105 9.37 14.46 -1.93
CA TYR A 105 10.16 13.69 -0.96
C TYR A 105 9.28 13.09 0.14
N ASN A 106 8.48 13.92 0.84
CA ASN A 106 7.72 13.45 2.00
C ASN A 106 6.71 12.35 1.65
N PRO A 107 5.83 12.49 0.63
CA PRO A 107 4.86 11.45 0.30
C PRO A 107 5.52 10.10 -0.03
N ILE A 108 6.63 10.12 -0.77
CA ILE A 108 7.33 8.90 -1.18
C ILE A 108 8.10 8.28 -0.02
N PHE A 109 8.71 9.11 0.84
CA PHE A 109 9.42 8.63 2.03
C PHE A 109 8.46 8.00 3.04
N ILE A 110 7.31 8.63 3.28
CA ILE A 110 6.28 8.12 4.19
C ILE A 110 5.78 6.76 3.70
N ALA A 111 5.31 6.67 2.45
CA ALA A 111 4.83 5.40 1.88
C ALA A 111 5.91 4.30 1.97
N MET A 112 7.15 4.57 1.53
CA MET A 112 8.26 3.61 1.64
C MET A 112 8.47 3.10 3.07
N HIS A 113 8.37 3.98 4.06
CA HIS A 113 8.59 3.63 5.46
C HIS A 113 7.44 2.78 6.01
N ASP A 114 6.21 3.18 5.70
CA ASP A 114 5.00 2.52 6.16
C ASP A 114 4.89 1.12 5.51
N GLU A 115 5.26 0.93 4.24
CA GLU A 115 5.30 -0.41 3.61
C GLU A 115 6.27 -1.38 4.31
N MET A 116 7.40 -0.88 4.84
CA MET A 116 8.30 -1.72 5.65
C MET A 116 7.61 -2.18 6.93
N GLU A 117 6.83 -1.31 7.57
CA GLU A 117 6.03 -1.63 8.74
C GLU A 117 4.88 -2.59 8.41
N HIS A 118 4.20 -2.38 7.29
CA HIS A 118 3.14 -3.23 6.76
C HIS A 118 3.64 -4.66 6.53
N ALA A 119 4.81 -4.82 5.88
CA ALA A 119 5.45 -6.11 5.70
C ALA A 119 5.67 -6.84 7.04
N ILE A 120 6.12 -6.13 8.09
CA ILE A 120 6.31 -6.72 9.42
C ILE A 120 4.98 -7.19 10.01
N ARG A 121 3.91 -6.41 9.89
CA ARG A 121 2.57 -6.79 10.35
C ARG A 121 2.04 -8.01 9.60
N MET A 122 2.17 -8.05 8.28
CA MET A 122 1.72 -9.16 7.45
C MET A 122 2.51 -10.44 7.72
N SER A 123 3.82 -10.32 7.92
CA SER A 123 4.66 -11.43 8.39
C SER A 123 4.19 -11.97 9.75
N THR A 124 3.83 -11.07 10.68
CA THR A 124 3.32 -11.46 11.99
C THR A 124 1.99 -12.20 11.88
N ILE A 125 1.04 -11.72 11.06
CA ILE A 125 -0.24 -12.40 10.77
C ILE A 125 0.02 -13.78 10.16
N TYR A 126 0.81 -13.86 9.10
CA TYR A 126 1.08 -15.11 8.37
C TYR A 126 1.65 -16.20 9.28
N ASN A 127 2.63 -15.85 10.12
CA ASN A 127 3.26 -16.79 11.04
C ASN A 127 2.40 -17.08 12.28
N GLY A 128 1.51 -16.17 12.67
CA GLY A 128 0.60 -16.33 13.81
C GLY A 128 -0.65 -17.14 13.49
N LEU A 129 -1.02 -17.27 12.22
CA LEU A 129 -2.09 -18.16 11.77
C LEU A 129 -1.54 -19.59 11.69
N GLY A 130 -2.07 -20.49 12.52
CA GLY A 130 -1.68 -21.91 12.57
C GLY A 130 -1.71 -22.60 11.20
N GLY A 131 -0.90 -23.65 11.04
CA GLY A 131 -0.95 -24.56 9.88
C GLY A 131 -2.11 -25.52 9.97
#